data_AF-A0AAI8CKP9-F1
#
_entry.id   AF-A0AAI8CKP9-F1
#
_cell.length_a   1.000
_cell.length_b   1.000
_cell.length_c   1.000
_cell.angle_alpha   90.00
_cell.angle_beta   90.00
_cell.angle_gamma   90.00
#
_symmetry.space_group_name_H-M   'P 1'
#
loop_
_entity.id
_entity.type
_entity.pdbx_description
1 polymer ?
#
loop_
_entity_poly.entity_id
_entity_poly.type
_entity_poly.pdbx_seq_one_letter_code
_entity_poly.pdbx_strand_id
1 'polypeptide(L)'
;MTTSMERKITKGFLISVIFILFICGPVFASSATTKLFVFLSTDNFVGVELRASTDTYSHLYANIGINQLTFGLRLSSKQLQGLYISPGFYMKYASPLFVNFSVGYTFKVSGAENLLFLLEAGGKKLFDKPESFINFAVYLPF
;
A
#
# COMPACT_ATOMS: atom_id res chain seq x y z
N MET A 1 -21.41 -12.07 -18.76
CA MET A 1 -21.51 -10.65 -18.38
C MET A 1 -20.72 -10.48 -17.09
N THR A 2 -19.49 -9.98 -17.15
CA THR A 2 -18.77 -9.60 -15.93
C THR A 2 -19.40 -8.35 -15.35
N THR A 3 -19.62 -8.34 -14.05
CA THR A 3 -20.36 -7.25 -13.39
C THR A 3 -19.54 -5.94 -13.46
N SER A 4 -20.22 -4.80 -13.39
CA SER A 4 -19.59 -3.46 -13.35
C SER A 4 -18.48 -3.36 -12.29
N MET A 5 -18.64 -4.10 -11.18
CA MET A 5 -17.69 -4.16 -10.07
C MET A 5 -16.42 -4.93 -10.45
N GLU A 6 -16.56 -6.12 -11.04
CA GLU A 6 -15.42 -6.92 -11.53
C GLU A 6 -14.58 -6.13 -12.52
N ARG A 7 -15.22 -5.44 -13.47
CA ARG A 7 -14.53 -4.64 -14.49
C ARG A 7 -13.74 -3.47 -13.88
N LYS A 8 -14.20 -2.90 -12.75
CA LYS A 8 -13.51 -1.83 -12.03
C LYS A 8 -12.32 -2.35 -11.24
N ILE A 9 -12.47 -3.49 -10.56
CA ILE A 9 -11.39 -4.16 -9.82
C ILE A 9 -10.30 -4.60 -10.79
N THR A 10 -10.65 -5.22 -11.93
CA THR A 10 -9.68 -5.62 -12.96
C THR A 10 -8.91 -4.42 -13.52
N LYS A 11 -9.58 -3.28 -13.76
CA LYS A 11 -8.92 -2.06 -14.22
C LYS A 11 -7.98 -1.48 -13.17
N GLY A 12 -8.42 -1.40 -11.91
CA GLY A 12 -7.58 -0.94 -10.80
C GLY A 12 -6.35 -1.81 -10.64
N PHE A 13 -6.53 -3.14 -10.62
CA PHE A 13 -5.44 -4.10 -10.57
C PHE A 13 -4.47 -3.94 -11.73
N LEU A 14 -4.97 -3.82 -12.96
CA LEU A 14 -4.14 -3.62 -14.14
C LEU A 14 -3.34 -2.31 -14.05
N ILE A 15 -3.95 -1.21 -13.60
CA ILE A 15 -3.27 0.08 -13.42
C ILE A 15 -2.19 -0.02 -12.34
N SER A 16 -2.45 -0.66 -11.21
CA SER A 16 -1.46 -0.89 -10.15
C SER A 16 -0.29 -1.74 -10.62
N VAL A 17 -0.56 -2.81 -11.36
CA VAL A 17 0.48 -3.69 -11.93
C VAL A 17 1.31 -2.94 -12.96
N ILE A 18 0.67 -2.19 -13.87
CA ILE A 18 1.36 -1.35 -14.86
C ILE A 18 2.22 -0.29 -14.16
N PHE A 19 1.71 0.38 -13.12
CA PHE A 19 2.45 1.39 -12.38
C PHE A 19 3.68 0.80 -11.67
N ILE A 20 3.52 -0.36 -11.01
CA ILE A 20 4.66 -1.07 -10.40
C ILE A 20 5.66 -1.49 -11.47
N LEU A 21 5.23 -2.08 -12.59
CA LEU A 21 6.13 -2.47 -13.67
C LEU A 21 6.85 -1.26 -14.30
N PHE A 22 6.15 -0.13 -14.42
CA PHE A 22 6.69 1.10 -15.01
C PHE A 22 7.66 1.84 -14.10
N ILE A 23 7.49 1.76 -12.76
CA ILE A 23 8.45 2.33 -11.80
C ILE A 23 9.59 1.35 -11.50
N CYS A 24 9.30 0.06 -11.42
CA CYS A 24 10.33 -0.96 -11.23
C CYS A 24 11.25 -1.07 -12.45
N GLY A 25 10.74 -0.91 -13.67
CA GLY A 25 11.54 -1.05 -14.90
C GLY A 25 12.76 -0.13 -15.00
N PRO A 26 12.65 1.18 -14.70
CA PRO A 26 13.79 2.10 -14.75
C PRO A 26 14.41 2.49 -13.39
N VAL A 27 13.73 2.30 -12.24
CA VAL A 27 14.24 2.76 -10.92
C VAL A 27 14.87 1.62 -10.11
N PHE A 28 14.60 0.35 -10.43
CA PHE A 28 14.99 -0.77 -9.58
C PHE A 28 15.83 -1.78 -10.37
N ALA A 29 17.14 -1.76 -10.07
CA ALA A 29 18.17 -2.64 -10.61
C ALA A 29 17.83 -4.15 -10.44
N SER A 30 18.64 -5.01 -11.04
CA SER A 30 18.59 -6.49 -11.00
C SER A 30 18.55 -7.14 -9.60
N SER A 31 18.54 -6.34 -8.52
CA SER A 31 18.52 -6.76 -7.11
C SER A 31 17.18 -6.54 -6.39
N ALA A 32 16.14 -6.04 -7.06
CA ALA A 32 14.87 -5.75 -6.42
C ALA A 32 14.08 -7.02 -6.09
N THR A 33 13.62 -7.14 -4.84
CA THR A 33 12.74 -8.22 -4.38
C THR A 33 11.29 -7.76 -4.42
N THR A 34 10.42 -8.62 -4.96
CA THR A 34 8.98 -8.41 -4.95
C THR A 34 8.32 -9.35 -3.95
N LYS A 35 7.32 -8.86 -3.23
CA LYS A 35 6.55 -9.66 -2.24
C LYS A 35 5.07 -9.38 -2.36
N LEU A 36 4.27 -10.43 -2.20
CA LEU A 36 2.82 -10.32 -2.18
C LEU A 36 2.33 -10.47 -0.75
N PHE A 37 1.31 -9.69 -0.39
CA PHE A 37 0.65 -9.81 0.90
C PHE A 37 -0.85 -9.82 0.71
N VAL A 38 -1.54 -10.65 1.48
CA VAL A 38 -2.97 -10.43 1.76
C VAL A 38 -3.04 -9.61 3.03
N PHE A 39 -3.91 -8.61 3.07
CA PHE A 39 -4.07 -7.77 4.25
C PHE A 39 -5.53 -7.57 4.63
N LEU A 40 -5.74 -7.34 5.92
CA LEU A 40 -6.99 -6.87 6.51
C LEU A 40 -6.71 -5.47 7.05
N SER A 41 -7.56 -4.48 6.76
CA SER A 41 -7.39 -3.14 7.31
C SER A 41 -8.70 -2.40 7.54
N THR A 42 -8.71 -1.43 8.46
CA THR A 42 -9.91 -0.63 8.75
C THR A 42 -10.39 0.17 7.52
N ASP A 43 -9.45 0.58 6.67
CA ASP A 43 -9.71 1.45 5.52
C ASP A 43 -10.19 0.66 4.27
N ASN A 44 -9.74 -0.58 4.11
CA ASN A 44 -9.95 -1.41 2.92
C ASN A 44 -10.73 -2.70 3.18
N PHE A 45 -11.03 -3.02 4.44
CA PHE A 45 -11.54 -4.30 4.96
C PHE A 45 -10.60 -5.47 4.67
N VAL A 46 -10.51 -5.92 3.41
CA VAL A 46 -9.57 -6.94 2.95
C VAL A 46 -8.99 -6.54 1.59
N GLY A 47 -7.76 -6.93 1.31
CA GLY A 47 -7.10 -6.62 0.06
C GLY A 47 -5.78 -7.34 -0.15
N VAL A 48 -5.11 -6.96 -1.23
CA VAL A 48 -3.79 -7.48 -1.62
C VAL A 48 -2.82 -6.32 -1.78
N GLU A 49 -1.62 -6.47 -1.22
CA GLU A 49 -0.52 -5.52 -1.41
C GLU A 49 0.61 -6.19 -2.19
N LEU A 50 1.01 -5.57 -3.29
CA LEU A 50 2.26 -5.90 -3.97
C LEU A 50 3.34 -4.92 -3.50
N ARG A 51 4.46 -5.43 -2.99
CA ARG A 51 5.64 -4.64 -2.60
C ARG A 51 6.81 -4.91 -3.54
N ALA A 52 7.57 -3.88 -3.82
CA ALA A 52 8.86 -3.98 -4.49
C ALA A 52 9.91 -3.19 -3.69
N SER A 53 11.05 -3.81 -3.39
CA SER A 53 12.09 -3.20 -2.56
C SER A 53 13.50 -3.59 -2.99
N THR A 54 14.44 -2.65 -2.90
CA THR A 54 15.89 -2.90 -3.00
C THR A 54 16.55 -3.12 -1.65
N ASP A 55 15.88 -2.73 -0.57
CA ASP A 55 16.33 -2.95 0.79
C ASP A 55 15.17 -3.44 1.69
N THR A 56 15.45 -3.70 2.97
CA THR A 56 14.47 -4.27 3.91
C THR A 56 13.56 -3.21 4.55
N TYR A 57 13.90 -1.92 4.45
CA TYR A 57 13.27 -0.82 5.18
C TYR A 57 12.37 0.03 4.29
N SER A 58 12.78 0.27 3.04
CA SER A 58 12.06 1.11 2.09
C SER A 58 11.54 0.31 0.92
N HIS A 59 10.28 0.53 0.56
CA HIS A 59 9.63 -0.20 -0.51
C HIS A 59 8.55 0.61 -1.20
N LEU A 60 8.39 0.36 -2.50
CA LEU A 60 7.18 0.71 -3.22
C LEU A 60 6.07 -0.27 -2.86
N TYR A 61 4.84 0.21 -2.84
CA TYR A 61 3.68 -0.64 -2.66
C TYR A 61 2.52 -0.23 -3.57
N ALA A 62 1.68 -1.21 -3.92
CA ALA A 62 0.32 -0.99 -4.39
C ALA A 62 -0.65 -1.90 -3.63
N ASN A 63 -1.61 -1.28 -2.96
CA ASN A 63 -2.74 -1.86 -2.26
C ASN A 63 -3.98 -1.84 -3.13
N ILE A 64 -4.64 -2.99 -3.21
CA ILE A 64 -5.92 -3.14 -3.86
C ILE A 64 -6.86 -3.77 -2.85
N GLY A 65 -7.76 -2.96 -2.30
CA GLY A 65 -8.80 -3.42 -1.38
C GLY A 65 -10.19 -3.37 -2.01
N ILE A 66 -11.20 -3.69 -1.21
CA ILE A 66 -12.61 -3.66 -1.62
C ILE A 66 -13.10 -2.22 -1.87
N ASN A 67 -12.59 -1.24 -1.12
CA ASN A 67 -13.11 0.12 -1.14
C ASN A 67 -12.29 1.06 -2.04
N GLN A 68 -10.98 0.84 -2.09
CA GLN A 68 -10.05 1.75 -2.73
C GLN A 68 -8.78 1.03 -3.18
N LEU A 69 -8.04 1.74 -4.01
CA LEU A 69 -6.70 1.41 -4.43
C LEU A 69 -5.77 2.49 -3.88
N THR A 70 -4.62 2.09 -3.36
CA THR A 70 -3.58 2.99 -2.84
C THR A 70 -2.24 2.56 -3.38
N PHE A 71 -1.37 3.47 -3.79
CA PHE A 71 0.00 3.15 -4.16
C PHE A 71 0.94 4.26 -3.74
N GLY A 72 2.19 3.92 -3.46
CA GLY A 72 3.15 4.90 -2.99
C GLY A 72 4.46 4.27 -2.54
N LEU A 73 5.17 5.03 -1.73
CA LEU A 73 6.44 4.65 -1.14
C LEU A 73 6.26 4.54 0.37
N ARG A 74 6.77 3.50 1.02
CA ARG A 74 7.06 3.53 2.45
C ARG A 74 8.57 3.72 2.59
N LEU A 75 8.97 4.82 3.21
CA LEU A 75 10.36 5.18 3.43
C LEU A 75 10.69 5.02 4.92
N SER A 76 11.64 4.15 5.21
CA SER A 76 12.13 3.86 6.56
C SER A 76 13.64 3.66 6.56
N SER A 77 14.21 3.55 7.75
CA SER A 77 15.61 3.20 7.95
C SER A 77 15.77 2.20 9.09
N LYS A 78 16.94 1.58 9.17
CA LYS A 78 17.28 0.67 10.28
C LYS A 78 17.14 1.33 11.65
N GLN A 79 17.46 2.61 11.74
CA GLN A 79 17.41 3.39 12.97
C GLN A 79 15.98 3.61 13.47
N LEU A 80 15.01 3.64 12.56
CA LEU A 80 13.60 3.92 12.85
C LEU A 80 12.81 2.69 13.31
N GLN A 81 13.43 1.50 13.30
CA GLN A 81 12.86 0.24 13.83
C GLN A 81 11.41 -0.05 13.41
N GLY A 82 11.06 0.25 12.16
CA GLY A 82 9.71 0.03 11.62
C GLY A 82 8.83 1.28 11.53
N LEU A 83 9.27 2.43 12.05
CA LEU A 83 8.63 3.72 11.78
C LEU A 83 8.95 4.18 10.35
N TYR A 84 7.95 4.64 9.61
CA TYR A 84 8.10 5.07 8.23
C TYR A 84 7.24 6.29 7.92
N ILE A 85 7.62 7.01 6.88
CA ILE A 85 6.76 7.98 6.20
C ILE A 85 6.28 7.39 4.88
N SER A 86 5.08 7.76 4.46
CA SER A 86 4.46 7.22 3.25
C SER A 86 3.76 8.29 2.43
N PRO A 87 4.48 8.94 1.49
CA PRO A 87 3.83 9.67 0.42
C PRO A 87 3.21 8.70 -0.57
N GLY A 88 2.02 9.03 -1.05
CA GLY A 88 1.35 8.18 -2.01
C GLY A 88 0.12 8.81 -2.64
N PHE A 89 -0.59 7.96 -3.36
CA PHE A 89 -1.84 8.27 -4.02
C PHE A 89 -2.89 7.25 -3.60
N TYR A 90 -4.14 7.68 -3.55
CA TYR A 90 -5.26 6.76 -3.37
C TYR A 90 -6.44 7.17 -4.23
N MET A 91 -7.28 6.19 -4.53
CA MET A 91 -8.46 6.33 -5.36
C MET A 91 -9.55 5.40 -4.83
N LYS A 92 -10.64 5.96 -4.30
CA LYS A 92 -11.88 5.20 -4.08
C LYS A 92 -12.46 4.84 -5.44
N TYR A 93 -13.09 3.67 -5.57
CA TYR A 93 -13.68 3.27 -6.85
C TYR A 93 -14.73 4.30 -7.32
N ALA A 94 -14.62 4.74 -8.57
CA ALA A 94 -15.42 5.82 -9.17
C ALA A 94 -15.20 7.23 -8.56
N SER A 95 -14.07 7.47 -7.88
CA SER A 95 -13.63 8.80 -7.45
C SER A 95 -12.35 9.22 -8.20
N PRO A 96 -12.00 10.52 -8.18
CA PRO A 96 -10.70 10.99 -8.66
C PRO A 96 -9.53 10.37 -7.89
N LEU A 97 -8.34 10.45 -8.51
CA LEU A 97 -7.07 10.14 -7.83
C LEU A 97 -6.69 11.31 -6.91
N PHE A 98 -6.33 10.99 -5.67
CA PHE A 98 -5.92 11.98 -4.68
C PHE A 98 -4.54 11.66 -4.10
N VAL A 99 -3.84 12.69 -3.63
CA VAL A 99 -2.58 12.53 -2.90
C VAL A 99 -2.86 12.29 -1.42
N ASN A 100 -2.06 11.41 -0.82
CA ASN A 100 -2.03 11.17 0.61
C ASN A 100 -0.60 11.28 1.14
N PHE A 101 -0.50 11.51 2.45
CA PHE A 101 0.74 11.42 3.19
C PHE A 101 0.43 10.85 4.57
N SER A 102 1.23 9.88 5.00
CA SER A 102 1.06 9.24 6.29
C SER A 102 2.39 8.95 6.99
N VAL A 103 2.29 8.76 8.30
CA VAL A 103 3.34 8.20 9.13
C VAL A 103 2.78 6.90 9.69
N GLY A 104 3.58 5.83 9.66
CA GLY A 104 3.15 4.56 10.19
C GLY A 104 4.26 3.81 10.89
N TYR A 105 3.86 2.79 11.64
CA TYR A 105 4.73 1.92 12.39
C TYR A 105 4.38 0.47 12.07
N THR A 106 5.40 -0.29 11.67
CA THR A 106 5.29 -1.70 11.36
C THR A 106 5.95 -2.52 12.47
N PHE A 107 5.26 -3.53 12.97
CA PHE A 107 5.75 -4.37 14.07
C PHE A 107 5.30 -5.83 13.95
N LYS A 108 5.96 -6.69 14.72
CA LYS A 108 5.60 -8.09 14.90
C LYS A 108 5.15 -8.33 16.33
N VAL A 109 4.21 -9.25 16.51
CA VAL A 109 3.72 -9.66 17.84
C VAL A 109 4.26 -11.06 18.14
N SER A 110 4.76 -11.25 19.37
CA SER A 110 5.22 -12.56 19.84
C SER A 110 4.08 -13.59 19.77
N GLY A 111 4.36 -14.78 19.23
CA GLY A 111 3.34 -15.80 18.98
C GLY A 111 2.58 -15.66 17.65
N ALA A 112 2.85 -14.61 16.87
CA ALA A 112 2.27 -14.40 15.54
C ALA A 112 3.33 -13.96 14.51
N GLU A 113 4.47 -14.66 14.50
CA GLU A 113 5.70 -14.24 13.79
C GLU A 113 5.57 -14.18 12.26
N ASN A 114 4.61 -14.93 11.71
CA ASN A 114 4.26 -14.95 10.30
C ASN A 114 3.37 -13.77 9.88
N LEU A 115 2.85 -13.00 10.84
CA LEU A 115 2.03 -11.82 10.58
C LEU A 115 2.84 -10.54 10.76
N LEU A 116 2.48 -9.53 9.97
CA LEU A 116 3.03 -8.20 10.07
C LEU A 116 1.90 -7.23 10.41
N PHE A 117 2.06 -6.49 11.50
CA PHE A 117 1.09 -5.51 11.96
C PHE A 117 1.53 -4.12 11.55
N LEU A 118 0.56 -3.28 11.20
CA LEU A 118 0.80 -1.92 10.76
C LEU A 118 -0.23 -0.99 11.39
N LEU A 119 0.26 0.09 11.98
CA LEU A 119 -0.54 1.22 12.43
C LEU A 119 -0.10 2.45 11.63
N GLU A 120 -1.03 3.12 10.99
CA GLU A 120 -0.74 4.26 10.12
C GLU A 120 -1.76 5.37 10.35
N ALA A 121 -1.28 6.62 10.39
CA ALA A 121 -2.13 7.79 10.48
C ALA A 121 -1.62 8.88 9.54
N GLY A 122 -2.52 9.70 9.02
CA GLY A 122 -2.13 10.73 8.08
C GLY A 122 -3.28 11.53 7.51
N GLY A 123 -3.00 12.21 6.40
CA GLY A 123 -3.94 13.00 5.63
C GLY A 123 -4.16 12.44 4.23
N LYS A 124 -5.41 12.52 3.79
CA LYS A 124 -5.89 12.23 2.43
C LYS A 124 -6.45 13.51 1.81
N LYS A 125 -6.63 13.53 0.48
CA LYS A 125 -7.14 14.68 -0.27
C LYS A 125 -6.35 15.97 0.00
N LEU A 126 -5.02 15.85 0.11
CA LEU A 126 -4.17 16.94 0.60
C LEU A 126 -4.28 18.25 -0.21
N PHE A 127 -4.63 18.16 -1.49
CA PHE A 127 -4.77 19.32 -2.40
C PHE A 127 -6.23 19.67 -2.74
N ASP A 128 -7.20 19.08 -2.04
CA ASP A 128 -8.62 19.35 -2.24
C ASP A 128 -9.25 19.71 -0.88
N LYS A 129 -10.01 18.81 -0.27
CA LYS A 129 -10.51 18.96 1.10
C LYS A 129 -9.82 17.93 2.01
N PRO A 130 -8.74 18.30 2.73
CA PRO A 130 -7.96 17.35 3.51
C PRO A 130 -8.80 16.61 4.54
N GLU A 131 -8.61 15.30 4.61
CA GLU A 131 -9.28 14.39 5.54
C GLU A 131 -8.22 13.62 6.33
N SER A 132 -8.30 13.64 7.66
CA SER A 132 -7.46 12.79 8.49
C SER A 132 -7.93 11.34 8.47
N PHE A 133 -7.02 10.40 8.70
CA PHE A 133 -7.35 9.00 8.86
C PHE A 133 -6.44 8.29 9.86
N ILE A 134 -6.93 7.18 10.39
CA ILE A 134 -6.17 6.18 11.12
C ILE A 134 -6.49 4.83 10.50
N ASN A 135 -5.46 4.06 10.22
CA ASN A 135 -5.54 2.73 9.64
C ASN A 135 -4.78 1.74 10.51
N PHE A 136 -5.45 0.68 10.91
CA PHE A 136 -4.82 -0.50 11.48
C PHE A 136 -4.91 -1.63 10.46
N ALA A 137 -3.81 -2.33 10.24
CA ALA A 137 -3.74 -3.40 9.27
C ALA A 137 -2.92 -4.60 9.75
N VAL A 138 -3.33 -5.78 9.29
CA VAL A 138 -2.63 -7.05 9.49
C VAL A 138 -2.32 -7.62 8.12
N TYR A 139 -1.07 -7.99 7.90
CA TYR A 139 -0.53 -8.49 6.65
C TYR A 139 -0.04 -9.93 6.80
N LEU A 140 -0.44 -10.79 5.86
CA LEU A 140 0.02 -12.16 5.70
C LEU A 140 0.90 -12.23 4.43
N PRO A 141 2.22 -12.47 4.55
CA PRO A 141 3.12 -12.61 3.40
C PRO A 141 2.91 -13.93 2.64
N PHE A 142 3.12 -13.89 1.32
CA PHE A 142 3.16 -15.03 0.40
C PHE A 142 4.44 -15.02 -0.44
#